data_AF-A0A378JP29-F1
#
_entry.id   AF-A0A378JP29-F1
#
_cell.length_a   1.000
_cell.length_b   1.000
_cell.length_c   1.000
_cell.angle_alpha   90.00
_cell.angle_beta   90.00
_cell.angle_gamma   90.00
#
_symmetry.space_group_name_H-M   'P 1'
#
loop_
_entity.id
_entity.type
_entity.pdbx_description
1 polymer ?
#
loop_
_entity_poly.entity_id
_entity_poly.type
_entity_poly.pdbx_seq_one_letter_code
_entity_poly.pdbx_strand_id
1 'polypeptide(L)'
;MKRFSTLFFSQKKEEPLNYHKKNEGNNTSMYKLESAENTLPQRIVEEIYFPRISFLGCPFTWYYYPSHDLVIWTGNLYGTPQDHYDLNALLTKLQIIPEVSIEHGEVAIRKVSDFFLKHDMKYMSQEDDDHVVSLSPSKAKC
;
A
#
# COMPACT_ATOMS: atom_id res chain seq x y z
N MET A 1 37.90 24.11 38.43
CA MET A 1 36.81 25.11 38.31
C MET A 1 36.16 24.97 36.93
N LYS A 2 34.87 24.66 36.89
CA LYS A 2 33.86 25.12 35.93
C LYS A 2 32.51 24.58 36.43
N ARG A 3 31.64 25.50 36.83
CA ARG A 3 30.34 25.28 37.47
C ARG A 3 29.29 25.12 36.38
N PHE A 4 28.42 24.10 36.45
CA PHE A 4 27.15 24.12 35.73
C PHE A 4 26.10 24.71 36.65
N SER A 5 25.57 25.86 36.22
CA SER A 5 24.59 26.66 36.93
C SER A 5 23.20 26.05 36.77
N THR A 6 22.59 25.62 37.87
CA THR A 6 21.16 25.36 37.98
C THR A 6 20.41 26.70 37.97
N LEU A 7 19.48 26.88 37.03
CA LEU A 7 18.45 27.90 37.16
C LEU A 7 17.11 27.22 37.46
N PHE A 8 16.71 27.38 38.73
CA PHE A 8 15.34 27.33 39.23
C PHE A 8 14.60 28.64 38.87
N PHE A 9 13.32 28.72 39.28
CA PHE A 9 12.34 29.82 39.21
C PHE A 9 11.34 29.73 38.05
N SER A 10 10.03 29.89 38.25
CA SER A 10 9.17 29.87 39.44
C SER A 10 7.73 29.85 38.96
N GLN A 11 6.85 29.16 39.69
CA GLN A 11 5.40 29.27 39.55
C GLN A 11 4.93 30.69 39.88
N LYS A 12 4.00 31.24 39.10
CA LYS A 12 3.04 32.25 39.58
C LYS A 12 1.63 31.78 39.31
N LYS A 13 0.93 31.51 40.40
CA LYS A 13 -0.53 31.52 40.55
C LYS A 13 -1.04 32.95 40.33
N GLU A 14 -2.26 33.11 39.82
CA GLU A 14 -3.39 33.69 40.57
C GLU A 14 -4.66 33.75 39.69
N GLU A 15 -5.80 33.64 40.36
CA GLU A 15 -7.15 33.23 39.95
C GLU A 15 -8.11 34.47 39.97
N PRO A 16 -9.44 34.34 40.09
CA PRO A 16 -10.52 34.15 39.10
C PRO A 16 -11.36 35.42 38.82
N LEU A 17 -12.27 35.39 37.83
CA LEU A 17 -13.61 35.98 37.98
C LEU A 17 -14.61 35.44 36.93
N ASN A 18 -15.80 35.20 37.46
CA ASN A 18 -16.93 34.43 36.94
C ASN A 18 -17.78 35.27 35.97
N TYR A 19 -18.26 34.70 34.85
CA TYR A 19 -19.49 35.16 34.19
C TYR A 19 -20.19 34.02 33.45
N HIS A 20 -21.36 33.66 33.94
CA HIS A 20 -22.36 32.85 33.24
C HIS A 20 -23.28 33.78 32.44
N LYS A 21 -23.40 33.62 31.11
CA LYS A 21 -24.66 33.90 30.39
C LYS A 21 -24.72 33.24 29.01
N LYS A 22 -25.82 32.52 28.80
CA LYS A 22 -26.35 31.94 27.56
C LYS A 22 -26.59 33.04 26.50
N ASN A 23 -26.39 32.73 25.21
CA ASN A 23 -27.37 32.91 24.13
C ASN A 23 -26.82 32.50 22.75
N GLU A 24 -27.72 31.90 21.95
CA GLU A 24 -27.61 31.52 20.53
C GLU A 24 -27.12 32.63 19.61
N GLY A 25 -26.41 32.25 18.54
CA GLY A 25 -26.08 33.14 17.43
C GLY A 25 -24.86 32.71 16.62
N ASN A 26 -25.04 31.65 15.82
CA ASN A 26 -24.68 31.54 14.40
C ASN A 26 -23.32 32.11 13.93
N ASN A 27 -22.52 31.21 13.33
CA ASN A 27 -21.53 31.40 12.25
C ASN A 27 -20.05 31.24 12.63
N THR A 28 -19.50 30.12 12.15
CA THR A 28 -18.12 29.93 11.67
C THR A 28 -16.98 30.17 12.68
N SER A 29 -16.52 29.10 13.33
CA SER A 29 -15.11 28.99 13.73
C SER A 29 -14.62 27.55 13.67
N MET A 30 -13.50 27.44 12.99
CA MET A 30 -12.53 26.35 12.89
C MET A 30 -12.23 25.71 14.27
N TYR A 31 -11.85 24.42 14.20
CA TYR A 31 -11.30 23.53 15.25
C TYR A 31 -12.15 23.22 16.50
N LYS A 32 -12.83 22.08 16.48
CA LYS A 32 -12.96 21.25 17.70
C LYS A 32 -12.82 19.77 17.36
N LEU A 33 -11.56 19.34 17.48
CA LEU A 33 -11.13 17.97 17.62
C LEU A 33 -11.76 17.41 18.90
N GLU A 34 -12.57 16.35 18.80
CA GLU A 34 -12.77 15.42 19.91
C GLU A 34 -13.41 14.12 19.42
N SER A 35 -12.64 13.04 19.62
CA SER A 35 -13.03 11.63 19.54
C SER A 35 -13.25 11.02 18.14
N ALA A 36 -12.17 10.94 17.36
CA ALA A 36 -12.11 10.04 16.22
C ALA A 36 -12.02 8.59 16.72
N GLU A 37 -13.16 7.92 16.66
CA GLU A 37 -13.32 6.52 16.26
C GLU A 37 -12.02 5.86 15.76
N ASN A 38 -11.48 4.90 16.52
CA ASN A 38 -10.33 4.08 16.12
C ASN A 38 -10.73 3.06 15.05
N THR A 39 -11.20 3.53 13.91
CA THR A 39 -11.31 2.71 12.71
C THR A 39 -10.12 3.11 11.85
N LEU A 40 -9.05 2.29 11.90
CA LEU A 40 -7.98 2.38 10.91
C LEU A 40 -8.65 2.45 9.53
N PRO A 41 -8.34 3.44 8.68
CA PRO A 41 -8.92 3.52 7.35
C PRO A 41 -8.60 2.19 6.65
N GLN A 42 -9.64 1.44 6.30
CA GLN A 42 -9.54 0.12 5.67
C GLN A 42 -8.65 0.24 4.42
N ARG A 43 -7.39 -0.19 4.54
CA ARG A 43 -6.50 -0.43 3.41
C ARG A 43 -7.01 -1.68 2.70
N ILE A 44 -7.96 -1.53 1.79
CA ILE A 44 -8.30 -2.62 0.88
C ILE A 44 -7.11 -2.72 -0.08
N VAL A 45 -6.26 -3.72 0.17
CA VAL A 45 -5.14 -4.09 -0.70
C VAL A 45 -5.64 -5.21 -1.58
N GLU A 46 -5.59 -5.01 -2.89
CA GLU A 46 -5.96 -6.03 -3.88
C GLU A 46 -4.68 -6.49 -4.60
N GLU A 47 -4.54 -7.79 -4.83
CA GLU A 47 -3.46 -8.29 -5.69
C GLU A 47 -3.89 -8.23 -7.15
N ILE A 48 -3.03 -7.64 -7.97
CA ILE A 48 -3.25 -7.47 -9.39
C ILE A 48 -2.02 -7.91 -10.19
N TYR A 49 -2.20 -8.03 -11.50
CA TYR A 49 -1.12 -8.18 -12.45
C TYR A 49 -1.45 -7.50 -13.78
N PHE A 50 -0.41 -7.21 -14.54
CA PHE A 50 -0.52 -6.72 -15.91
C PHE A 50 0.02 -7.79 -16.86
N PRO A 51 -0.79 -8.45 -17.69
CA PRO A 51 -0.33 -9.58 -18.52
C PRO A 51 0.85 -9.24 -19.43
N ARG A 52 0.92 -7.98 -19.89
CA ARG A 52 1.99 -7.48 -20.77
C ARG A 52 3.26 -7.11 -20.03
N ILE A 53 3.19 -6.91 -18.71
CA ILE A 53 4.35 -6.66 -17.86
C ILE A 53 4.73 -7.99 -17.23
N SER A 54 5.60 -8.72 -17.92
CA SER A 54 5.98 -10.09 -17.55
C SER A 54 7.47 -10.36 -17.73
N PHE A 55 7.92 -11.39 -17.01
CA PHE A 55 9.25 -11.96 -17.13
C PHE A 55 9.12 -13.42 -17.53
N LEU A 56 9.72 -13.80 -18.67
CA LEU A 56 9.63 -15.15 -19.23
C LEU A 56 8.19 -15.68 -19.36
N GLY A 57 7.25 -14.81 -19.71
CA GLY A 57 5.83 -15.16 -19.85
C GLY A 57 5.03 -15.17 -18.55
N CYS A 58 5.68 -14.96 -17.40
CA CYS A 58 5.02 -14.89 -16.09
C CYS A 58 4.84 -13.41 -15.68
N PRO A 59 3.60 -12.90 -15.56
CA PRO A 59 3.33 -11.52 -15.16
C PRO A 59 3.89 -11.15 -13.79
N PHE A 60 4.35 -9.91 -13.60
CA PHE A 60 4.67 -9.41 -12.25
C PHE A 60 3.39 -9.20 -11.44
N THR A 61 3.40 -9.55 -10.16
CA THR A 61 2.25 -9.35 -9.27
C THR A 61 2.45 -8.12 -8.37
N TRP A 62 1.37 -7.39 -8.10
CA TRP A 62 1.44 -6.10 -7.44
C TRP A 62 0.35 -5.97 -6.39
N TYR A 63 0.68 -5.31 -5.28
CA TYR A 63 -0.29 -4.80 -4.33
C TYR A 63 -0.86 -3.48 -4.85
N TYR A 64 -2.17 -3.45 -5.08
CA TYR A 64 -2.90 -2.26 -5.50
C TYR A 64 -3.49 -1.52 -4.31
N TYR A 65 -3.21 -0.21 -4.27
CA TYR A 65 -3.72 0.75 -3.30
C TYR A 65 -4.54 1.83 -4.02
N PRO A 66 -5.85 1.58 -4.28
CA PRO A 66 -6.69 2.50 -5.05
C PRO A 66 -6.74 3.91 -4.46
N SER A 67 -6.82 4.02 -3.13
CA SER A 67 -6.87 5.29 -2.40
C SER A 67 -5.64 6.17 -2.58
N HIS A 68 -4.53 5.59 -3.03
CA HIS A 68 -3.25 6.27 -3.19
C HIS A 68 -2.80 6.35 -4.66
N ASP A 69 -3.62 5.82 -5.59
CA ASP A 69 -3.29 5.73 -7.01
C ASP A 69 -1.89 5.10 -7.23
N LEU A 70 -1.64 4.03 -6.46
CA LEU A 70 -0.33 3.42 -6.26
C LEU A 70 -0.42 1.91 -6.37
N VAL A 71 0.58 1.30 -7.01
CA VAL A 71 0.84 -0.15 -6.91
C VAL A 71 2.28 -0.40 -6.50
N ILE A 72 2.50 -1.43 -5.69
CA ILE A 72 3.81 -1.84 -5.19
C ILE A 72 4.05 -3.29 -5.61
N TRP A 73 5.20 -3.57 -6.19
CA TRP A 73 5.57 -4.92 -6.60
C TRP A 73 5.69 -5.83 -5.37
N THR A 74 5.12 -7.02 -5.45
CA THR A 74 5.14 -8.00 -4.34
C THR A 74 6.49 -8.71 -4.18
N GLY A 75 7.38 -8.60 -5.17
CA GLY A 75 8.57 -9.45 -5.29
C GLY A 75 8.32 -10.74 -6.08
N ASN A 76 7.09 -11.02 -6.49
CA ASN A 76 6.70 -12.29 -7.10
C ASN A 76 6.23 -12.13 -8.56
N LEU A 77 6.21 -13.27 -9.27
CA LEU A 77 5.55 -13.43 -10.55
C LEU A 77 4.30 -14.31 -10.38
N TYR A 78 3.32 -14.10 -11.25
CA TYR A 78 2.07 -14.85 -11.25
C TYR A 78 2.31 -16.30 -11.66
N GLY A 79 1.72 -17.24 -10.93
CA GLY A 79 1.80 -18.67 -11.24
C GLY A 79 3.17 -19.31 -11.00
N THR A 80 4.05 -18.66 -10.23
CA THR A 80 5.39 -19.18 -9.95
C THR A 80 5.66 -19.32 -8.45
N PRO A 81 6.29 -20.42 -7.99
CA PRO A 81 6.81 -20.51 -6.64
C PRO A 81 7.88 -19.45 -6.38
N GLN A 82 7.97 -18.99 -5.14
CA GLN A 82 8.72 -17.80 -4.69
C GLN A 82 10.25 -17.87 -4.90
N ASP A 83 10.80 -19.00 -5.35
CA ASP A 83 12.22 -19.34 -5.21
C ASP A 83 13.02 -19.50 -6.51
N HIS A 84 12.45 -19.22 -7.69
CA HIS A 84 13.07 -19.64 -8.96
C HIS A 84 13.75 -18.55 -9.80
N TYR A 85 13.66 -17.27 -9.43
CA TYR A 85 14.18 -16.19 -10.28
C TYR A 85 15.20 -15.30 -9.57
N ASP A 86 16.23 -14.91 -10.32
CA ASP A 86 17.21 -13.92 -9.87
C ASP A 86 16.54 -12.56 -9.70
N LEU A 87 16.48 -12.08 -8.45
CA LEU A 87 15.91 -10.79 -8.09
C LEU A 87 16.51 -9.64 -8.90
N ASN A 88 17.82 -9.69 -9.19
CA ASN A 88 18.47 -8.63 -9.96
C ASN A 88 17.98 -8.60 -11.42
N ALA A 89 17.72 -9.77 -12.02
CA ALA A 89 17.17 -9.86 -13.35
C ALA A 89 15.73 -9.31 -13.40
N LEU A 90 14.92 -9.63 -12.38
CA LEU A 90 13.56 -9.11 -12.23
C LEU A 90 13.55 -7.58 -12.09
N LEU A 91 14.39 -7.04 -11.21
CA LEU A 91 14.53 -5.59 -11.01
C LEU A 91 14.99 -4.89 -12.29
N THR A 92 15.98 -5.45 -12.99
CA THR A 92 16.45 -4.90 -14.27
C THR A 92 15.31 -4.83 -15.29
N LYS A 93 14.43 -5.85 -15.33
CA LYS A 93 13.28 -5.87 -16.23
C LYS A 93 12.21 -4.85 -15.84
N LEU A 94 12.04 -4.57 -14.55
CA LEU A 94 11.09 -3.58 -14.07
C LEU A 94 11.59 -2.15 -14.31
N GLN A 95 12.89 -1.89 -14.14
CA GLN A 95 13.51 -0.56 -14.33
C GLN A 95 13.41 0.00 -15.76
N ILE A 96 13.25 -0.86 -16.77
CA ILE A 96 13.13 -0.40 -18.16
C ILE A 96 11.73 0.14 -18.50
N ILE A 97 10.76 0.00 -17.60
CA ILE A 97 9.38 0.45 -17.81
C ILE A 97 9.30 1.93 -17.39
N PRO A 98 8.90 2.85 -18.28
CA PRO A 98 8.99 4.31 -18.05
C PRO A 98 8.24 4.83 -16.82
N GLU A 99 7.21 4.12 -16.37
CA GLU A 99 6.36 4.49 -15.24
C GLU A 99 6.69 3.76 -13.94
N VAL A 100 7.64 2.82 -13.98
CA VAL A 100 8.09 2.08 -12.79
C VAL A 100 9.22 2.86 -12.11
N SER A 101 9.05 3.17 -10.82
CA SER A 101 10.08 3.75 -9.98
C SER A 101 10.57 2.75 -8.94
N ILE A 102 11.82 2.93 -8.48
CA ILE A 102 12.36 2.21 -7.32
C ILE A 102 12.67 3.24 -6.25
N GLU A 103 11.92 3.22 -5.17
CA GLU A 103 12.00 4.17 -4.07
C GLU A 103 12.19 3.40 -2.77
N HIS A 104 13.25 3.70 -2.01
CA HIS A 104 13.54 3.05 -0.72
C HIS A 104 13.64 1.50 -0.79
N GLY A 105 13.98 0.95 -1.96
CA GLY A 105 14.07 -0.50 -2.18
C GLY A 105 12.75 -1.15 -2.59
N GLU A 106 11.66 -0.38 -2.66
CA GLU A 106 10.37 -0.83 -3.18
C GLU A 106 10.23 -0.45 -4.66
N VAL A 107 9.72 -1.37 -5.47
CA VAL A 107 9.37 -1.08 -6.85
C VAL A 107 7.91 -0.69 -6.90
N ALA A 108 7.60 0.48 -7.45
CA ALA A 108 6.28 1.05 -7.43
C ALA A 108 5.89 1.68 -8.77
N ILE A 109 4.59 1.79 -9.01
CA ILE A 109 4.03 2.63 -10.07
C ILE A 109 3.08 3.61 -9.40
N ARG A 110 3.40 4.89 -9.53
CA ARG A 110 2.55 6.01 -9.09
C ARG A 110 1.65 6.44 -10.24
N LYS A 111 0.53 7.08 -9.92
CA LYS A 111 -0.48 7.47 -10.90
C LYS A 111 -1.00 6.27 -11.70
N VAL A 112 -1.30 5.18 -10.98
CA VAL A 112 -1.61 3.90 -11.62
C VAL A 112 -2.83 3.99 -12.54
N SER A 113 -3.74 4.93 -12.31
CA SER A 113 -4.85 5.24 -13.19
C SER A 113 -4.39 5.57 -14.63
N ASP A 114 -3.31 6.33 -14.81
CA ASP A 114 -2.73 6.61 -16.13
C ASP A 114 -2.07 5.36 -16.73
N PHE A 115 -1.49 4.53 -15.87
CA PHE A 115 -0.86 3.27 -16.26
C PHE A 115 -1.88 2.25 -16.78
N PHE A 116 -3.06 2.18 -16.15
CA PHE A 116 -4.19 1.34 -16.57
C PHE A 116 -4.74 1.69 -17.95
N LEU A 117 -4.62 2.95 -18.38
CA LEU A 117 -5.01 3.35 -19.74
C LEU A 117 -4.08 2.75 -20.81
N LYS A 118 -2.86 2.38 -20.44
CA LYS A 118 -1.84 1.83 -21.35
C LYS A 118 -1.69 0.31 -21.21
N HIS A 119 -2.03 -0.23 -20.05
CA HIS A 119 -1.81 -1.62 -19.69
C HIS A 119 -3.08 -2.24 -19.13
N ASP A 120 -3.49 -3.36 -19.71
CA ASP A 120 -4.63 -4.14 -19.19
C ASP A 120 -4.30 -4.67 -17.79
N MET A 121 -5.07 -4.25 -16.79
CA MET A 121 -4.99 -4.76 -15.42
C MET A 121 -5.91 -5.98 -15.26
N LYS A 122 -5.45 -6.97 -14.49
CA LYS A 122 -6.29 -8.07 -14.01
C LYS A 122 -6.15 -8.24 -12.51
N TYR A 123 -7.25 -8.58 -11.87
CA TYR A 123 -7.26 -9.03 -10.49
C TYR A 123 -6.80 -10.48 -10.39
N MET A 124 -6.14 -10.82 -9.28
CA MET A 124 -5.95 -12.22 -8.92
C MET A 124 -7.32 -12.80 -8.56
N SER A 125 -7.83 -13.71 -9.39
CA SER A 125 -9.00 -14.52 -9.03
C SER A 125 -8.58 -15.55 -7.99
N GLN A 126 -9.37 -15.71 -6.94
CA GLN A 126 -9.15 -16.71 -5.89
C GLN A 126 -9.43 -18.16 -6.37
N GLU A 127 -9.70 -18.35 -7.67
CA GLU A 127 -10.26 -19.57 -8.26
C GLU A 127 -9.34 -20.17 -9.36
N ASP A 128 -8.02 -20.19 -9.14
CA ASP A 128 -7.10 -21.00 -9.97
C ASP A 128 -6.49 -22.19 -9.19
N ASP A 129 -7.09 -22.53 -8.03
CA ASP A 129 -6.72 -23.68 -7.18
C ASP A 129 -7.74 -24.85 -7.30
N ASP A 130 -8.54 -24.88 -8.36
CA ASP A 130 -9.34 -26.06 -8.67
C ASP A 130 -8.44 -27.14 -9.30
N HIS A 131 -7.98 -28.01 -8.41
CA HIS A 131 -7.49 -29.34 -8.70
C HIS A 131 -8.29 -30.05 -9.80
N VAL A 132 -7.84 -29.96 -11.06
CA VAL A 132 -8.16 -31.00 -12.03
C VAL A 132 -7.21 -32.17 -11.77
N VAL A 133 -7.57 -32.99 -10.78
CA VAL A 133 -7.18 -34.40 -10.74
C VAL A 133 -7.79 -35.04 -11.98
N SER A 134 -7.09 -34.94 -13.11
CA SER A 134 -7.38 -35.77 -14.28
C SER A 134 -6.75 -37.13 -14.01
N LEU A 135 -7.51 -37.96 -13.30
CA LEU A 135 -7.34 -39.41 -13.26
C LEU A 135 -7.14 -39.91 -14.70
N SER A 136 -5.99 -40.54 -14.91
CA SER A 136 -5.61 -41.17 -16.17
C SER A 136 -6.59 -42.30 -16.52
N PRO A 137 -6.90 -42.55 -17.80
CA PRO A 137 -7.16 -43.89 -18.25
C PRO A 137 -5.84 -44.56 -18.64
N SER A 138 -5.42 -45.50 -17.79
CA SER A 138 -4.48 -46.58 -18.09
C SER A 138 -4.76 -47.15 -19.49
N LYS A 139 -3.81 -47.00 -20.43
CA LYS A 139 -3.79 -47.82 -21.64
C LYS A 139 -3.01 -49.08 -21.33
N ALA A 140 -3.78 -50.15 -21.11
CA ALA A 140 -3.30 -51.52 -21.14
C ALA A 140 -2.70 -51.85 -22.51
N LYS A 141 -1.60 -52.60 -22.46
CA LYS A 141 -1.02 -53.36 -23.57
C LYS A 141 -2.07 -54.18 -24.32
N CYS A 142 -2.00 -54.13 -25.64
CA CYS A 142 -1.95 -55.31 -26.52
C CYS A 142 -0.84 -55.05 -27.54
#